data_AF-A0A6P0TZS4-F1
#
_entry.id   AF-A0A6P0TZS4-F1
#
_cell.length_a   1.000
_cell.length_b   1.000
_cell.length_c   1.000
_cell.angle_alpha   90.00
_cell.angle_beta   90.00
_cell.angle_gamma   90.00
#
_symmetry.space_group_name_H-M   'P 1'
#
loop_
_entity.id
_entity.type
_entity.pdbx_description
1 polymer ?
#
loop_
_entity_poly.entity_id
_entity_poly.type
_entity_poly.pdbx_seq_one_letter_code
_entity_poly.pdbx_strand_id
1 'polypeptide(L)'
;LEITSKSKINLEKLKDNGLKSRILVTRGAAFRDVDKLNEAKNHALQAIDSEPDSHHPYTLMGAICFDVGEYEAGYYWFEEARKRGADTEDMDKEIKRLVKETSKNNKRREIIEYLLEKDEIRYAWAREYL
;
A
#
# COMPACT_ATOMS: atom_id res chain seq x y z
N LEU A 1 -23.11 -22.75 7.43
CA LEU A 1 -23.06 -22.20 6.06
C LEU A 1 -21.60 -22.18 5.64
N GLU A 2 -21.11 -23.25 5.03
CA GLU A 2 -19.78 -23.27 4.42
C GLU A 2 -19.85 -22.48 3.11
N ILE A 3 -19.20 -21.31 3.07
CA ILE A 3 -19.02 -20.56 1.83
C ILE A 3 -17.85 -21.20 1.08
N THR A 4 -18.11 -22.28 0.37
CA THR A 4 -17.20 -22.85 -0.63
C THR A 4 -17.50 -22.22 -1.99
N SER A 5 -16.85 -21.09 -2.27
CA SER A 5 -16.67 -20.62 -3.65
C SER A 5 -15.21 -20.23 -3.87
N LYS A 6 -14.34 -21.25 -3.97
CA LYS A 6 -12.99 -21.10 -4.49
C LYS A 6 -13.02 -21.18 -6.01
N SER A 7 -13.67 -20.24 -6.70
CA SER A 7 -13.34 -20.02 -8.10
C SER A 7 -11.98 -19.32 -8.14
N LYS A 8 -10.90 -20.10 -8.26
CA LYS A 8 -9.55 -19.54 -8.43
C LYS A 8 -9.48 -18.92 -9.83
N ILE A 9 -9.71 -17.60 -9.93
CA ILE A 9 -9.52 -16.87 -11.20
C ILE A 9 -8.09 -17.13 -11.66
N ASN A 10 -7.96 -17.70 -12.86
CA ASN A 10 -6.67 -17.94 -13.50
C ASN A 10 -6.18 -16.65 -14.15
N LEU A 11 -5.33 -15.92 -13.43
CA LEU A 11 -4.78 -14.64 -13.87
C LEU A 11 -3.89 -14.74 -15.11
N GLU A 12 -3.34 -15.92 -15.40
CA GLU A 12 -2.50 -16.13 -16.59
C GLU A 12 -3.32 -16.23 -17.89
N LYS A 13 -4.62 -16.49 -17.78
CA LYS A 13 -5.53 -16.57 -18.93
C LYS A 13 -6.28 -15.26 -19.19
N LEU A 14 -6.12 -14.25 -18.32
CA LEU A 14 -6.72 -12.93 -18.48
C LEU A 14 -5.93 -12.12 -19.51
N LYS A 15 -6.60 -11.72 -20.59
CA LYS A 15 -6.01 -10.87 -21.64
C LYS A 15 -5.98 -9.39 -21.30
N ASP A 16 -6.86 -8.97 -20.40
CA ASP A 16 -6.94 -7.58 -19.95
C ASP A 16 -5.97 -7.37 -18.79
N ASN A 17 -4.85 -6.72 -19.09
CA ASN A 17 -3.79 -6.42 -18.13
C ASN A 17 -4.25 -5.46 -17.03
N GLY A 18 -5.13 -4.50 -17.32
CA GLY A 18 -5.65 -3.58 -16.31
C GLY A 18 -6.64 -4.28 -15.37
N LEU A 19 -7.45 -5.20 -15.88
CA LEU A 19 -8.25 -6.08 -15.02
C LEU A 19 -7.37 -7.02 -14.19
N LYS A 20 -6.31 -7.60 -14.78
CA LYS A 20 -5.33 -8.44 -14.06
C LYS A 20 -4.70 -7.65 -12.91
N SER A 21 -4.21 -6.44 -13.18
CA SER A 21 -3.62 -5.54 -12.18
C SER A 21 -4.59 -5.22 -11.05
N ARG A 22 -5.82 -4.78 -11.34
CA ARG A 22 -6.83 -4.47 -10.30
C ARG A 22 -7.16 -5.68 -9.41
N ILE A 23 -7.25 -6.89 -9.97
CA ILE A 23 -7.46 -8.11 -9.19
C ILE A 23 -6.25 -8.39 -8.29
N LEU A 24 -5.04 -8.23 -8.82
CA LEU A 24 -3.80 -8.41 -8.06
C LEU A 24 -3.68 -7.40 -6.92
N VAL A 25 -3.98 -6.11 -7.15
CA VAL A 25 -4.03 -5.08 -6.10
C VAL A 25 -5.05 -5.46 -5.03
N THR A 26 -6.26 -5.86 -5.42
CA THR A 26 -7.31 -6.26 -4.46
C THR A 26 -6.87 -7.46 -3.62
N ARG A 27 -6.24 -8.47 -4.23
CA ARG A 27 -5.70 -9.63 -3.51
C ARG A 27 -4.55 -9.23 -2.59
N GLY A 28 -3.64 -8.37 -3.05
CA GLY A 28 -2.52 -7.90 -2.26
C GLY A 28 -2.98 -7.12 -1.03
N ALA A 29 -3.98 -6.24 -1.18
CA ALA A 29 -4.61 -5.55 -0.06
C ALA A 29 -5.26 -6.54 0.94
N ALA A 30 -5.98 -7.55 0.44
CA ALA A 30 -6.57 -8.56 1.33
C ALA A 30 -5.51 -9.41 2.06
N PHE A 31 -4.36 -9.70 1.43
CA PHE A 31 -3.23 -10.36 2.10
C PHE A 31 -2.58 -9.47 3.15
N ARG A 32 -2.45 -8.17 2.85
CA ARG A 32 -1.95 -7.14 3.78
C ARG A 32 -2.84 -7.05 5.03
N ASP A 33 -4.15 -7.02 4.86
CA ASP A 33 -5.13 -6.94 5.96
C ASP A 33 -5.06 -8.14 6.92
N VAL A 34 -4.51 -9.28 6.47
CA VAL A 34 -4.30 -10.49 7.30
C VAL A 34 -2.82 -10.75 7.63
N ASP A 35 -1.99 -9.71 7.55
CA ASP A 35 -0.55 -9.69 7.89
C ASP A 35 0.33 -10.67 7.10
N LYS A 36 -0.12 -11.08 5.91
CA LYS A 36 0.65 -11.90 4.96
C LYS A 36 1.44 -11.01 4.01
N LEU A 37 2.40 -10.28 4.57
CA LEU A 37 3.08 -9.16 3.91
C LEU A 37 3.94 -9.61 2.71
N ASN A 38 4.51 -10.82 2.73
CA ASN A 38 5.26 -11.36 1.59
C ASN A 38 4.35 -11.66 0.39
N GLU A 39 3.20 -12.29 0.63
CA GLU A 39 2.19 -12.52 -0.41
C GLU A 39 1.63 -11.20 -0.93
N ALA A 40 1.36 -10.23 -0.04
CA ALA A 40 0.92 -8.90 -0.43
C ALA A 40 1.93 -8.22 -1.37
N LYS A 41 3.21 -8.25 -1.01
CA LYS A 41 4.32 -7.68 -1.81
C LYS A 41 4.41 -8.35 -3.19
N ASN A 42 4.32 -9.67 -3.25
CA ASN A 42 4.35 -10.41 -4.51
C ASN A 42 3.17 -10.02 -5.44
N HIS A 43 1.97 -9.84 -4.89
CA HIS A 43 0.83 -9.39 -5.67
C HIS A 43 0.98 -7.94 -6.15
N ALA A 44 1.52 -7.05 -5.32
CA ALA A 44 1.82 -5.69 -5.72
C ALA A 44 2.84 -5.64 -6.87
N LEU A 45 3.93 -6.42 -6.80
CA LEU A 45 4.92 -6.53 -7.89
C LEU A 45 4.29 -7.04 -9.19
N GLN A 46 3.51 -8.13 -9.12
CA GLN A 46 2.82 -8.64 -10.31
C GLN A 46 1.81 -7.63 -10.90
N ALA A 47 1.20 -6.80 -10.06
CA ALA A 47 0.28 -5.76 -10.50
C ALA A 47 1.02 -4.62 -11.20
N ILE A 48 2.18 -4.21 -10.68
CA ILE A 48 3.11 -3.26 -11.34
C ILE A 48 3.52 -3.84 -12.71
N ASP A 49 3.93 -5.10 -12.77
CA ASP A 49 4.34 -5.74 -14.02
C ASP A 49 3.19 -5.84 -15.04
N SER A 50 1.96 -6.00 -14.56
CA SER A 50 0.76 -6.11 -15.41
C SER A 50 0.35 -4.75 -15.98
N GLU A 51 0.34 -3.70 -15.15
CA GLU A 51 -0.10 -2.35 -15.54
C GLU A 51 0.79 -1.29 -14.88
N PRO A 52 1.98 -1.02 -15.44
CA PRO A 52 2.97 -0.14 -14.83
C PRO A 52 2.58 1.34 -14.81
N ASP A 53 1.60 1.74 -15.63
CA ASP A 53 1.13 3.13 -15.70
C ASP A 53 0.03 3.43 -14.67
N SER A 54 -0.51 2.40 -14.00
CA SER A 54 -1.51 2.57 -12.94
C SER A 54 -0.86 2.93 -11.62
N HIS A 55 -1.41 3.91 -10.89
CA HIS A 55 -0.86 4.32 -9.60
C HIS A 55 -1.21 3.37 -8.43
N HIS A 56 -2.30 2.62 -8.55
CA HIS A 56 -2.82 1.75 -7.48
C HIS A 56 -1.80 0.71 -6.95
N PRO A 57 -1.09 -0.05 -7.80
CA PRO A 57 -0.15 -1.06 -7.28
C PRO A 57 1.06 -0.45 -6.57
N TYR A 58 1.48 0.77 -6.95
CA TYR A 58 2.52 1.52 -6.29
C TYR A 58 2.06 2.04 -4.91
N THR A 59 0.81 2.48 -4.82
CA THR A 59 0.19 2.88 -3.54
C THR A 59 0.16 1.70 -2.57
N LEU A 60 -0.26 0.51 -3.05
CA LEU A 60 -0.25 -0.71 -2.26
C LEU A 60 1.17 -1.07 -1.79
N MET A 61 2.18 -1.00 -2.68
CA MET A 61 3.56 -1.28 -2.32
C MET A 61 4.08 -0.33 -1.25
N GLY A 62 3.77 0.97 -1.36
CA GLY A 62 4.13 1.97 -0.35
C GLY A 62 3.59 1.60 1.02
N ALA A 63 2.30 1.25 1.09
CA ALA A 63 1.66 0.87 2.33
C ALA A 63 2.24 -0.43 2.95
N ILE A 64 2.57 -1.43 2.11
CA ILE A 64 3.24 -2.67 2.56
C ILE A 64 4.63 -2.37 3.14
N CYS A 65 5.42 -1.49 2.51
CA CYS A 65 6.74 -1.11 3.02
C CYS A 65 6.66 -0.49 4.41
N PHE A 66 5.68 0.39 4.65
CA PHE A 66 5.44 0.92 5.99
C PHE A 66 5.01 -0.17 7.00
N ASP A 67 4.21 -1.15 6.59
CA ASP A 67 3.85 -2.29 7.43
C ASP A 67 5.04 -3.17 7.80
N VAL A 68 6.13 -3.19 7.03
CA VAL A 68 7.37 -3.92 7.39
C VAL A 68 8.44 -3.05 8.04
N GLY A 69 8.20 -1.74 8.20
CA GLY A 69 9.16 -0.79 8.77
C GLY A 69 10.17 -0.21 7.77
N GLU A 70 10.00 -0.47 6.47
CA GLU A 70 10.84 0.06 5.39
C GLU A 70 10.34 1.44 4.93
N TYR A 71 10.35 2.44 5.83
CA TYR A 71 9.69 3.73 5.59
C TYR A 71 10.24 4.52 4.39
N GLU A 72 11.55 4.50 4.18
CA GLU A 72 12.20 5.14 3.03
C GLU A 72 11.73 4.54 1.71
N ALA A 73 11.71 3.20 1.62
CA ALA A 73 11.18 2.50 0.47
C ALA A 73 9.68 2.77 0.28
N GLY A 74 8.90 2.79 1.37
CA GLY A 74 7.48 3.08 1.31
C GLY A 74 7.18 4.47 0.75
N TYR A 75 7.94 5.47 1.19
CA TYR A 75 7.83 6.82 0.66
C TYR A 75 8.22 6.90 -0.81
N TYR A 76 9.30 6.22 -1.21
CA TYR A 76 9.68 6.10 -2.62
C TYR A 76 8.53 5.53 -3.47
N TRP A 77 7.86 4.48 -3.02
CA TRP A 77 6.74 3.90 -3.76
C TRP A 77 5.51 4.81 -3.83
N PHE A 78 5.24 5.59 -2.78
CA PHE A 78 4.20 6.62 -2.83
C PHE A 78 4.55 7.74 -3.82
N GLU A 79 5.82 8.12 -3.92
CA GLU A 79 6.29 9.07 -4.94
C GLU A 79 6.15 8.51 -6.37
N GLU A 80 6.42 7.23 -6.56
CA GLU A 80 6.16 6.55 -7.83
C GLU A 80 4.67 6.49 -8.16
N ALA A 81 3.79 6.31 -7.17
CA ALA A 81 2.34 6.40 -7.36
C ALA A 81 1.92 7.82 -7.80
N ARG A 82 2.50 8.85 -7.17
CA ARG A 82 2.24 10.27 -7.51
C ARG A 82 2.63 10.59 -8.96
N LYS A 83 3.77 10.09 -9.43
CA LYS A 83 4.21 10.24 -10.83
C LYS A 83 3.21 9.63 -11.84
N ARG A 84 2.37 8.69 -11.39
CA ARG A 84 1.33 8.00 -12.17
C ARG A 84 -0.08 8.54 -11.93
N GLY A 85 -0.19 9.70 -11.30
CA GLY A 85 -1.45 10.40 -11.12
C GLY A 85 -2.23 10.02 -9.85
N ALA A 86 -1.61 9.37 -8.86
CA ALA A 86 -2.22 9.30 -7.54
C ALA A 86 -2.43 10.72 -6.98
N ASP A 87 -3.64 10.99 -6.50
CA ASP A 87 -3.91 12.22 -5.77
C ASP A 87 -3.09 12.25 -4.48
N THR A 88 -2.43 13.38 -4.23
CA THR A 88 -1.75 13.67 -2.98
C THR A 88 -2.66 13.51 -1.77
N GLU A 89 -3.95 13.85 -1.89
CA GLU A 89 -4.92 13.66 -0.82
C GLU A 89 -5.18 12.19 -0.52
N ASP A 90 -5.24 11.33 -1.54
CA ASP A 90 -5.49 9.90 -1.36
C ASP A 90 -4.28 9.18 -0.75
N MET A 91 -3.07 9.57 -1.14
CA MET A 91 -1.84 9.15 -0.47
C MET A 91 -1.83 9.60 1.01
N ASP A 92 -2.16 10.85 1.29
CA ASP A 92 -2.19 11.36 2.67
C ASP A 92 -3.26 10.65 3.51
N LYS A 93 -4.40 10.28 2.90
CA LYS A 93 -5.41 9.42 3.55
C LYS A 93 -4.83 8.06 3.92
N GLU A 94 -4.05 7.42 3.05
CA GLU A 94 -3.43 6.13 3.35
C GLU A 94 -2.33 6.22 4.42
N ILE A 95 -1.46 7.23 4.34
CA ILE A 95 -0.45 7.48 5.38
C ILE A 95 -1.15 7.77 6.73
N LYS A 96 -2.22 8.56 6.73
CA LYS A 96 -3.02 8.83 7.93
C LYS A 96 -3.72 7.60 8.47
N ARG A 97 -4.25 6.74 7.60
CA ARG A 97 -4.82 5.44 7.99
C ARG A 97 -3.76 4.58 8.67
N LEU A 98 -2.59 4.45 8.07
CA LEU A 98 -1.47 3.69 8.62
C LEU A 98 -1.05 4.18 10.02
N VAL A 99 -0.89 5.50 10.20
CA VAL A 99 -0.56 6.10 11.51
C VAL A 99 -1.65 5.79 12.56
N LYS A 100 -2.93 5.83 12.16
CA LYS A 100 -4.07 5.52 13.05
C LYS A 100 -4.13 4.05 13.45
N GLU A 101 -3.98 3.15 12.48
CA GLU A 101 -4.15 1.70 12.64
C GLU A 101 -2.95 1.03 13.30
N THR A 102 -1.74 1.56 13.10
CA THR A 102 -0.55 1.08 13.82
C THR A 102 -0.77 1.33 15.31
N SER A 103 -0.84 0.29 16.14
CA SER A 103 -1.01 0.39 17.60
C SER A 103 -0.10 1.45 18.22
N LYS A 104 -0.46 2.01 19.38
CA LYS A 104 0.37 2.97 20.16
C LYS A 104 1.63 2.29 20.71
N ASN A 105 2.51 1.87 19.82
CA ASN A 105 3.76 1.19 20.07
C ASN A 105 4.90 2.02 19.43
N ASN A 106 6.13 1.56 19.60
CA ASN A 106 7.32 2.22 19.07
C ASN A 106 7.22 2.47 17.55
N LYS A 107 6.58 1.55 16.81
CA LYS A 107 6.43 1.66 15.36
C LYS A 107 5.60 2.87 14.93
N ARG A 108 4.51 3.20 15.63
CA ARG A 108 3.74 4.41 15.32
C ARG A 108 4.61 5.66 15.48
N ARG A 109 5.37 5.72 16.57
CA ARG A 109 6.28 6.85 16.82
C ARG A 109 7.34 6.96 15.72
N GLU A 110 7.98 5.86 15.33
CA GLU A 110 8.95 5.82 14.24
C GLU A 110 8.36 6.33 12.92
N ILE A 111 7.15 5.92 12.57
CA ILE A 111 6.44 6.41 11.37
C ILE A 111 6.25 7.92 11.46
N ILE A 112 5.77 8.43 12.59
CA ILE A 112 5.51 9.87 12.77
C ILE A 112 6.82 10.66 12.70
N GLU A 113 7.87 10.20 13.37
CA GLU A 113 9.20 10.84 13.34
C GLU A 113 9.75 10.89 11.92
N TYR A 114 9.67 9.77 11.18
CA TYR A 114 10.08 9.70 9.78
C TYR A 114 9.30 10.69 8.89
N LEU A 115 7.98 10.76 9.04
CA LEU A 115 7.15 11.69 8.26
C LEU A 115 7.51 13.14 8.55
N LEU A 116 7.69 13.50 9.83
CA LEU A 116 8.07 14.85 10.23
C LEU A 116 9.48 15.23 9.74
N GLU A 117 10.41 14.27 9.68
CA GLU A 117 11.73 14.49 9.07
C GLU A 117 11.62 14.76 7.56
N LYS A 118 10.71 14.09 6.86
CA LYS A 118 10.51 14.29 5.41
C LYS A 118 9.86 15.62 5.06
N ASP A 119 8.80 16.00 5.76
CA ASP A 119 8.12 17.28 5.57
C ASP A 119 7.34 17.65 6.84
N GLU A 120 7.96 18.47 7.68
CA GLU A 120 7.38 18.88 8.95
C GLU A 120 6.05 19.64 8.80
N ILE A 121 5.88 20.41 7.71
CA ILE A 121 4.69 21.22 7.50
C ILE A 121 3.55 20.33 7.01
N ARG A 122 3.79 19.52 5.97
CA ARG A 122 2.77 18.63 5.39
C ARG A 122 2.29 17.59 6.39
N TYR A 123 3.21 17.01 7.17
CA TYR A 123 2.89 15.94 8.12
C TYR A 123 2.70 16.42 9.56
N ALA A 124 2.54 17.73 9.79
CA ALA A 124 2.29 18.29 11.12
C ALA A 124 1.10 17.63 11.86
N TRP A 125 0.07 17.22 11.12
CA TRP A 125 -1.10 16.50 11.66
C TRP A 125 -0.72 15.19 12.37
N ALA A 126 0.41 14.57 12.02
CA ALA A 126 0.85 13.30 12.60
C ALA A 126 1.24 13.45 14.08
N ARG A 127 1.60 14.66 14.52
CA ARG A 127 1.93 14.96 15.93
C ARG A 127 0.77 14.69 16.89
N GLU A 128 -0.47 14.72 16.40
CA GLU A 128 -1.67 14.38 17.20
C GLU A 128 -1.71 12.91 17.64
N TYR A 129 -0.85 12.05 17.06
CA TYR A 129 -0.83 10.61 17.29
C TYR A 129 0.41 10.10 18.05
N LEU A 130 1.32 11.00 18.47
CA LEU A 130 2.43 10.71 19.38
C LEU A 130 1.94 10.34 20.79
#